data_AF-E3S0U8-F1
#
_entry.id   AF-E3S0U8-F1
#
_cell.length_a   1.000
_cell.length_b   1.000
_cell.length_c   1.000
_cell.angle_alpha   90.00
_cell.angle_beta   90.00
_cell.angle_gamma   90.00
#
_symmetry.space_group_name_H-M   'P 1'
#
loop_
_entity.id
_entity.type
_entity.pdbx_description
1 polymer ?
#
loop_
_entity_poly.entity_id
_entity_poly.type
_entity_poly.pdbx_seq_one_letter_code
_entity_poly.pdbx_strand_id
1 'polypeptide(L)'
;MEPPHPDQRALQDEVADLERRLHDAKARLNPESGGATPPSLAVTSDAALHALLLLADSALPLGSFAFSSGLESYLAHHRPSPPSASQVPAFNTFLCLSLSTLASTSLPYVLAGYRNPEDIERLDNDFDASTPCTVARRASIAQGRALLAVWDRSFRPQYNKPKSYTCQDGGPADTAPAIKAIAAFSSGLRTSEHINVHLAPLWGLVTSILAVPLQQAAYLFLFSHARTVISAAVRASVMGPYQAQAVLASAELQDRIRGLVSEGWERTVEDAGQSVPVMDLWVGRHEKLYSRIFNS
;
A
#
# COMPACT_ATOMS: atom_id res chain seq x y z
N MET A 1 60.14 5.04 -30.17
CA MET A 1 58.68 5.24 -30.15
C MET A 1 58.30 5.71 -31.54
N GLU A 2 57.92 4.78 -32.39
CA GLU A 2 57.52 5.05 -33.77
C GLU A 2 56.02 5.38 -33.76
N PRO A 3 55.56 6.46 -34.42
CA PRO A 3 54.16 6.84 -34.37
C PRO A 3 53.30 5.83 -35.15
N PRO A 4 52.08 5.50 -34.69
CA PRO A 4 51.21 4.59 -35.43
C PRO A 4 50.86 5.17 -36.80
N HIS A 5 51.01 4.34 -37.84
CA HIS A 5 50.75 4.67 -39.24
C HIS A 5 49.32 5.25 -39.39
N PRO A 6 49.13 6.37 -40.12
CA PRO A 6 47.85 7.08 -40.21
C PRO A 6 46.69 6.19 -40.69
N ASP A 7 46.98 5.20 -41.53
CA ASP A 7 45.99 4.24 -42.03
C ASP A 7 45.40 3.34 -40.95
N GLN A 8 46.15 3.01 -39.89
CA GLN A 8 45.66 2.09 -38.85
C GLN A 8 44.64 2.77 -37.94
N ARG A 9 44.80 4.08 -37.68
CA ARG A 9 43.80 4.86 -36.95
C ARG A 9 42.55 5.10 -37.78
N ALA A 10 42.70 5.39 -39.07
CA ALA A 10 41.58 5.54 -39.98
C ALA A 10 40.73 4.25 -40.06
N LEU A 11 41.37 3.08 -40.13
CA LEU A 11 40.68 1.80 -40.10
C LEU A 11 40.00 1.51 -38.76
N GLN A 12 40.58 1.92 -37.62
CA GLN A 12 39.95 1.79 -36.31
C GLN A 12 38.70 2.67 -36.18
N ASP A 13 38.76 3.90 -36.70
CA ASP A 13 37.62 4.80 -36.71
C ASP A 13 36.50 4.29 -37.63
N GLU A 14 36.86 3.71 -38.78
CA GLU A 14 35.90 3.08 -39.70
C GLU A 14 35.21 1.86 -39.08
N VAL A 15 35.96 1.00 -38.37
CA VAL A 15 35.38 -0.13 -37.63
C VAL A 15 34.42 0.36 -36.55
N ALA A 16 34.79 1.39 -35.79
CA ALA A 16 33.94 1.94 -34.74
C ALA A 16 32.64 2.56 -35.31
N ASP A 17 32.70 3.21 -36.47
CA ASP A 17 31.50 3.72 -37.16
C ASP A 17 30.61 2.57 -37.65
N LEU A 18 31.20 1.53 -38.24
CA LEU A 18 30.46 0.36 -38.73
C LEU A 18 29.79 -0.42 -37.58
N GLU A 19 30.45 -0.56 -36.43
CA GLU A 19 29.86 -1.17 -35.23
C GLU A 19 28.68 -0.35 -34.70
N ARG A 20 28.80 0.98 -34.69
CA ARG A 20 27.73 1.88 -34.26
C ARG A 20 26.53 1.80 -35.20
N ARG A 21 26.77 1.77 -36.50
CA ARG A 21 25.73 1.59 -37.53
C ARG A 21 25.08 0.21 -37.47
N LEU A 22 25.84 -0.83 -37.16
CA LEU A 22 25.31 -2.17 -36.93
C LEU A 22 24.41 -2.21 -35.69
N HIS A 23 24.80 -1.53 -34.61
CA HIS A 23 23.99 -1.42 -33.40
C HIS A 23 22.66 -0.71 -33.67
N ASP A 24 22.69 0.41 -34.38
CA ASP A 24 21.49 1.15 -34.80
C ASP A 24 20.61 0.33 -35.75
N ALA A 25 21.21 -0.37 -36.72
CA ALA A 25 20.47 -1.24 -37.64
C ALA A 25 19.82 -2.41 -36.89
N LYS A 26 20.51 -3.02 -35.92
CA LYS A 26 19.94 -4.07 -35.06
C LYS A 26 18.81 -3.54 -34.19
N ALA A 27 18.93 -2.32 -33.63
CA ALA A 27 17.86 -1.69 -32.87
C ALA A 27 16.61 -1.43 -33.74
N ARG A 28 16.79 -1.08 -35.01
CA ARG A 28 15.69 -0.86 -35.98
C ARG A 28 15.06 -2.14 -36.51
N LEU A 29 15.84 -3.21 -36.63
CA LEU A 29 15.37 -4.52 -37.11
C LEU A 29 14.65 -5.30 -36.02
N ASN A 30 14.85 -4.90 -34.75
CA ASN A 30 14.39 -5.63 -33.58
C ASN A 30 13.59 -4.72 -32.62
N PRO A 31 12.51 -4.04 -33.08
CA PRO A 31 11.64 -3.24 -32.21
C PRO A 31 10.98 -4.09 -31.10
N GLU A 32 11.01 -5.42 -31.22
CA GLU A 32 10.48 -6.39 -30.26
C GLU A 32 11.54 -7.03 -29.34
N SER A 33 12.81 -6.60 -29.41
CA SER A 33 13.85 -7.03 -28.45
C SER A 33 14.10 -6.07 -27.29
N GLY A 34 13.40 -4.93 -27.29
CA GLY A 34 12.94 -4.27 -26.07
C GLY A 34 11.66 -4.96 -25.59
N GLY A 35 11.73 -6.28 -25.40
CA GLY A 35 10.64 -7.08 -24.88
C GLY A 35 10.37 -6.70 -23.44
N ALA A 36 9.65 -5.61 -23.21
CA ALA A 36 8.66 -5.62 -22.16
C ALA A 36 7.73 -6.77 -22.55
N THR A 37 8.02 -7.96 -22.01
CA THR A 37 7.05 -9.04 -21.92
C THR A 37 5.72 -8.36 -21.60
N PRO A 38 4.65 -8.52 -22.41
CA PRO A 38 3.33 -8.10 -21.93
C PRO A 38 3.24 -8.69 -20.53
N PRO A 39 2.95 -7.89 -19.48
CA PRO A 39 3.06 -8.37 -18.11
C PRO A 39 2.32 -9.69 -18.09
N SER A 40 3.08 -10.79 -17.97
CA SER A 40 2.52 -12.13 -17.99
C SER A 40 1.39 -12.04 -17.00
N LEU A 41 0.14 -12.28 -17.44
CA LEU A 41 -1.04 -12.20 -16.60
C LEU A 41 -0.72 -13.03 -15.38
N ALA A 42 -0.30 -12.37 -14.30
CA ALA A 42 0.37 -13.05 -13.22
C ALA A 42 -0.71 -13.92 -12.60
N VAL A 43 -0.63 -15.23 -12.86
CA VAL A 43 -1.64 -16.17 -12.39
C VAL A 43 -1.49 -16.18 -10.89
N THR A 44 -2.39 -15.45 -10.25
CA THR A 44 -2.52 -15.47 -8.80
C THR A 44 -2.96 -16.88 -8.47
N SER A 45 -2.19 -17.60 -7.65
CA SER A 45 -2.59 -18.94 -7.24
C SER A 45 -3.98 -18.88 -6.57
N ASP A 46 -4.79 -19.92 -6.71
CA ASP A 46 -6.13 -19.96 -6.11
C ASP A 46 -6.08 -19.68 -4.59
N ALA A 47 -5.01 -20.11 -3.92
CA ALA A 47 -4.78 -19.84 -2.50
C ALA A 47 -4.53 -18.34 -2.22
N ALA A 48 -3.68 -17.69 -3.02
CA ALA A 48 -3.41 -16.25 -2.88
C ALA A 48 -4.66 -15.42 -3.22
N LEU A 49 -5.43 -15.85 -4.22
CA LEU A 49 -6.72 -15.23 -4.57
C LEU A 49 -7.72 -15.37 -3.41
N HIS A 50 -7.83 -16.56 -2.81
CA HIS A 50 -8.72 -16.76 -1.67
C HIS A 50 -8.33 -15.87 -0.48
N ALA A 51 -7.04 -15.76 -0.16
CA ALA A 51 -6.55 -14.86 0.88
C ALA A 51 -6.87 -13.39 0.58
N LEU A 52 -6.71 -12.94 -0.67
CA LEU A 52 -7.12 -11.60 -1.09
C LEU A 52 -8.61 -11.35 -0.87
N LEU A 53 -9.47 -12.32 -1.23
CA LEU A 53 -10.92 -12.21 -1.03
C LEU A 53 -11.30 -12.11 0.44
N LEU A 54 -10.64 -12.90 1.32
CA LEU A 54 -10.84 -12.82 2.77
C LEU A 54 -10.46 -11.45 3.34
N LEU A 55 -9.32 -10.90 2.90
CA LEU A 55 -8.83 -9.60 3.35
C LEU A 55 -9.63 -8.43 2.76
N ALA A 56 -10.19 -8.60 1.55
CA ALA A 56 -11.02 -7.61 0.87
C ALA A 56 -12.46 -7.56 1.39
N ASP A 57 -12.89 -8.50 2.23
CA ASP A 57 -14.24 -8.53 2.79
C ASP A 57 -14.52 -7.24 3.59
N SER A 58 -15.69 -6.64 3.37
CA SER A 58 -16.18 -5.49 4.16
C SER A 58 -16.57 -5.87 5.59
N ALA A 59 -16.86 -7.14 5.83
CA ALA A 59 -17.17 -7.67 7.14
C ALA A 59 -15.93 -8.12 7.94
N LEU A 60 -14.72 -8.00 7.36
CA LEU A 60 -13.48 -8.28 8.10
C LEU A 60 -13.45 -7.42 9.38
N PRO A 61 -13.35 -8.02 10.59
CA PRO A 61 -13.66 -7.33 11.83
C PRO A 61 -12.50 -6.46 12.33
N LEU A 62 -12.01 -5.56 11.48
CA LEU A 62 -10.97 -4.58 11.80
C LEU A 62 -11.53 -3.31 12.46
N GLY A 63 -12.86 -3.16 12.48
CA GLY A 63 -13.53 -1.94 12.95
C GLY A 63 -13.40 -0.76 11.99
N SER A 64 -12.82 -0.94 10.80
CA SER A 64 -12.56 0.13 9.82
C SER A 64 -13.81 0.90 9.41
N PHE A 65 -14.98 0.25 9.39
CA PHE A 65 -16.27 0.90 9.13
C PHE A 65 -16.57 2.06 10.09
N ALA A 66 -16.05 2.01 11.32
CA ALA A 66 -16.30 3.06 12.31
C ALA A 66 -15.51 4.36 11.99
N PHE A 67 -14.50 4.33 11.13
CA PHE A 67 -13.58 5.44 10.88
C PHE A 67 -13.90 6.17 9.56
N SER A 68 -13.84 7.51 9.57
CA SER A 68 -13.98 8.34 8.36
C SER A 68 -12.63 8.83 7.80
N SER A 69 -11.54 8.54 8.52
CA SER A 69 -10.18 9.03 8.20
C SER A 69 -10.09 10.55 8.01
N GLY A 70 -10.93 11.32 8.70
CA GLY A 70 -10.97 12.79 8.62
C GLY A 70 -11.96 13.36 7.59
N LEU A 71 -12.69 12.53 6.85
CA LEU A 71 -13.66 12.98 5.84
C LEU A 71 -14.74 13.88 6.44
N GLU A 72 -15.30 13.50 7.60
CA GLU A 72 -16.36 14.27 8.26
C GLU A 72 -15.91 15.70 8.59
N SER A 73 -14.69 15.83 9.12
CA SER A 73 -14.03 17.11 9.40
C SER A 73 -13.77 17.88 8.10
N TYR A 74 -13.21 17.24 7.08
CA TYR A 74 -12.96 17.86 5.78
C TYR A 74 -14.23 18.47 5.17
N LEU A 75 -15.32 17.69 5.10
CA LEU A 75 -16.60 18.15 4.52
C LEU A 75 -17.22 19.29 5.33
N ALA A 76 -17.07 19.29 6.65
CA ALA A 76 -17.56 20.39 7.49
C ALA A 76 -16.88 21.73 7.16
N HIS A 77 -15.61 21.72 6.74
CA HIS A 77 -14.86 22.91 6.34
C HIS A 77 -14.97 23.26 4.85
N HIS A 78 -15.46 22.33 4.03
CA HIS A 78 -15.60 22.52 2.57
C HIS A 78 -17.07 22.46 2.14
N ARG A 79 -17.96 23.02 2.96
CA ARG A 79 -19.38 23.10 2.61
C ARG A 79 -19.56 23.98 1.38
N PRO A 80 -20.20 23.47 0.30
CA PRO A 80 -20.35 24.24 -0.90
C PRO A 80 -21.40 25.35 -0.72
N SER A 81 -21.25 26.41 -1.51
CA SER A 81 -22.23 27.51 -1.60
C SER A 81 -22.77 27.55 -3.03
N PRO A 82 -24.10 27.42 -3.26
CA PRO A 82 -25.16 27.28 -2.27
C PRO A 82 -25.18 25.89 -1.58
N PRO A 83 -25.86 25.73 -0.41
CA PRO A 83 -25.90 24.47 0.34
C PRO A 83 -26.50 23.28 -0.42
N SER A 84 -27.24 23.52 -1.51
CA SER A 84 -27.80 22.49 -2.39
C SER A 84 -26.79 21.89 -3.37
N ALA A 85 -25.60 22.48 -3.50
CA ALA A 85 -24.57 21.99 -4.40
C ALA A 85 -23.98 20.65 -3.93
N SER A 86 -23.57 19.83 -4.90
CA SER A 86 -23.00 18.51 -4.64
C SER A 86 -21.67 18.59 -3.90
N GLN A 87 -21.49 17.71 -2.91
CA GLN A 87 -20.22 17.55 -2.19
C GLN A 87 -19.28 16.53 -2.86
N VAL A 88 -19.70 15.89 -3.97
CA VAL A 88 -18.90 14.88 -4.69
C VAL A 88 -17.53 15.42 -5.16
N PRO A 89 -17.39 16.66 -5.68
CA PRO A 89 -16.07 17.18 -6.07
C PRO A 89 -15.11 17.33 -4.87
N ALA A 90 -15.63 17.77 -3.72
CA ALA A 90 -14.85 17.87 -2.49
C ALA A 90 -14.43 16.47 -2.02
N PHE A 91 -15.33 15.50 -2.08
CA PHE A 91 -15.00 14.10 -1.78
C PHE A 91 -13.90 13.53 -2.69
N ASN A 92 -13.97 13.73 -4.01
CA ASN A 92 -12.95 13.22 -4.94
C ASN A 92 -11.57 13.82 -4.62
N THR A 93 -11.53 15.11 -4.30
CA THR A 93 -10.31 15.78 -3.83
C THR A 93 -9.79 15.14 -2.55
N PHE A 94 -10.66 14.95 -1.56
CA PHE A 94 -10.29 14.31 -0.29
C PHE A 94 -9.78 12.88 -0.48
N LEU A 95 -10.44 12.07 -1.30
CA LEU A 95 -10.04 10.68 -1.56
C LEU A 95 -8.62 10.63 -2.15
N CYS A 96 -8.32 11.52 -3.09
CA CYS A 96 -6.97 11.68 -3.65
C CYS A 96 -5.94 12.03 -2.58
N LEU A 97 -6.19 13.07 -1.78
CA LEU A 97 -5.28 13.52 -0.72
C LEU A 97 -5.08 12.44 0.35
N SER A 98 -6.15 11.75 0.71
CA SER A 98 -6.15 10.70 1.72
C SER A 98 -5.35 9.48 1.27
N LEU A 99 -5.48 9.06 0.00
CA LEU A 99 -4.67 7.99 -0.57
C LEU A 99 -3.20 8.37 -0.69
N SER A 100 -2.89 9.57 -1.16
CA SER A 100 -1.51 10.06 -1.22
C SER A 100 -0.86 10.11 0.16
N THR A 101 -1.60 10.55 1.18
CA THR A 101 -1.13 10.58 2.56
C THR A 101 -0.80 9.18 3.05
N LEU A 102 -1.76 8.24 2.92
CA LEU A 102 -1.58 6.86 3.36
C LEU A 102 -0.42 6.17 2.63
N ALA A 103 -0.27 6.41 1.32
CA ALA A 103 0.84 5.90 0.53
C ALA A 103 2.18 6.49 0.98
N SER A 104 2.24 7.77 1.35
CA SER A 104 3.49 8.39 1.80
C SER A 104 3.90 8.01 3.23
N THR A 105 2.95 7.70 4.11
CA THR A 105 3.22 7.45 5.53
C THR A 105 3.21 5.97 5.90
N SER A 106 2.25 5.20 5.40
CA SER A 106 1.99 3.83 5.86
C SER A 106 2.45 2.74 4.89
N LEU A 107 2.42 3.01 3.58
CA LEU A 107 2.83 2.02 2.59
C LEU A 107 4.29 1.55 2.77
N PRO A 108 5.29 2.42 3.06
CA PRO A 108 6.66 1.96 3.32
C PRO A 108 6.74 0.92 4.45
N TYR A 109 5.92 1.07 5.49
CA TYR A 109 5.85 0.12 6.60
C TYR A 109 5.13 -1.19 6.24
N VAL A 110 4.13 -1.13 5.35
CA VAL A 110 3.54 -2.35 4.76
C VAL A 110 4.60 -3.12 3.97
N LEU A 111 5.36 -2.43 3.12
CA LEU A 111 6.41 -3.05 2.31
C LEU A 111 7.53 -3.62 3.19
N ALA A 112 7.98 -2.85 4.19
CA ALA A 112 9.03 -3.28 5.11
C ALA A 112 8.59 -4.47 5.98
N GLY A 113 7.37 -4.46 6.53
CA GLY A 113 6.84 -5.55 7.34
C GLY A 113 6.63 -6.85 6.55
N TYR A 114 6.41 -6.74 5.24
CA TYR A 114 6.37 -7.90 4.34
C TYR A 114 7.78 -8.42 4.01
N ARG A 115 8.71 -7.53 3.65
CA ARG A 115 10.07 -7.86 3.19
C ARG A 115 10.97 -8.36 4.32
N ASN A 116 10.87 -7.77 5.51
CA ASN A 116 11.70 -8.07 6.68
C ASN A 116 10.82 -8.39 7.90
N PRO A 117 10.16 -9.55 7.94
CA PRO A 117 9.23 -9.92 9.01
C PRO A 117 9.81 -9.84 10.44
N GLU A 118 11.10 -10.14 10.58
CA GLU A 118 11.84 -10.10 11.85
C GLU A 118 11.92 -8.71 12.48
N ASP A 119 11.80 -7.65 11.68
CA ASP A 119 11.87 -6.26 12.13
C ASP A 119 10.53 -5.75 12.68
N ILE A 120 9.48 -6.59 12.76
CA ILE A 120 8.11 -6.16 13.06
C ILE A 120 7.99 -5.30 14.33
N GLU A 121 8.71 -5.61 15.40
CA GLU A 121 8.68 -4.84 16.65
C GLU A 121 9.32 -3.46 16.49
N ARG A 122 10.44 -3.38 15.76
CA ARG A 122 11.09 -2.10 15.43
C ARG A 122 10.18 -1.26 14.54
N LEU A 123 9.62 -1.85 13.49
CA LEU A 123 8.71 -1.17 12.57
C LEU A 123 7.44 -0.68 13.27
N ASP A 124 6.91 -1.43 14.22
CA ASP A 124 5.77 -1.03 15.04
C ASP A 124 6.08 0.20 15.89
N ASN A 125 7.23 0.20 16.58
CA ASN A 125 7.68 1.33 17.40
C ASN A 125 8.02 2.57 16.53
N ASP A 126 8.71 2.38 15.41
CA ASP A 126 9.07 3.45 14.48
C ASP A 126 7.80 4.09 13.86
N PHE A 127 6.77 3.29 13.57
CA PHE A 127 5.49 3.79 13.07
C PHE A 127 4.70 4.58 14.13
N ASP A 128 4.72 4.13 15.39
CA ASP A 128 4.10 4.86 16.50
C ASP A 128 4.74 6.25 16.67
N ALA A 129 6.08 6.29 16.68
CA ALA A 129 6.87 7.51 16.83
C ALA A 129 6.68 8.49 15.66
N SER A 130 6.50 8.00 14.44
CA SER A 130 6.28 8.80 13.23
C SER A 130 4.81 9.18 12.98
N THR A 131 3.88 8.78 13.86
CA THR A 131 2.46 9.15 13.77
C THR A 131 2.09 10.21 14.81
N PRO A 132 2.33 11.51 14.56
CA PRO A 132 2.08 12.56 15.55
C PRO A 132 0.59 12.78 15.84
N CYS A 133 -0.29 12.55 14.85
CA CYS A 133 -1.73 12.68 15.02
C CYS A 133 -2.26 11.55 15.93
N THR A 134 -2.62 11.90 17.17
CA THR A 134 -3.08 10.94 18.19
C THR A 134 -4.31 10.15 17.77
N VAL A 135 -5.22 10.78 17.02
CA VAL A 135 -6.42 10.14 16.48
C VAL A 135 -6.04 9.06 15.46
N ALA A 136 -5.19 9.42 14.49
CA ALA A 136 -4.67 8.47 13.50
C ALA A 136 -3.89 7.31 14.16
N ARG A 137 -3.06 7.63 15.16
CA ARG A 137 -2.28 6.64 15.91
C ARG A 137 -3.18 5.62 16.61
N ARG A 138 -4.19 6.09 17.37
CA ARG A 138 -5.15 5.20 18.03
C ARG A 138 -5.96 4.37 17.03
N ALA A 139 -6.37 4.94 15.90
CA ALA A 139 -7.08 4.22 14.86
C ALA A 139 -6.21 3.08 14.28
N SER A 140 -4.95 3.37 13.97
CA SER A 140 -3.99 2.37 13.47
C SER A 140 -3.75 1.24 14.48
N ILE A 141 -3.57 1.57 15.77
CA ILE A 141 -3.42 0.57 16.85
C ILE A 141 -4.69 -0.28 16.99
N ALA A 142 -5.87 0.34 16.99
CA ALA A 142 -7.12 -0.39 17.13
C ALA A 142 -7.32 -1.39 15.97
N GLN A 143 -7.06 -0.95 14.72
CA GLN A 143 -7.16 -1.81 13.54
C GLN A 143 -6.09 -2.91 13.51
N GLY A 144 -4.85 -2.61 13.90
CA GLY A 144 -3.79 -3.60 13.97
C GLY A 144 -4.06 -4.66 15.05
N ARG A 145 -4.50 -4.26 16.25
CA ARG A 145 -4.93 -5.21 17.29
C ARG A 145 -6.09 -6.09 16.84
N ALA A 146 -7.04 -5.53 16.11
CA ALA A 146 -8.13 -6.29 15.52
C ALA A 146 -7.63 -7.28 14.47
N LEU A 147 -6.69 -6.89 13.60
CA LEU A 147 -6.07 -7.79 12.62
C LEU A 147 -5.31 -8.93 13.31
N LEU A 148 -4.55 -8.65 14.38
CA LEU A 148 -3.86 -9.68 15.16
C LEU A 148 -4.86 -10.66 15.80
N ALA A 149 -6.00 -10.16 16.29
CA ALA A 149 -7.05 -11.02 16.83
C ALA A 149 -7.70 -11.91 15.75
N VAL A 150 -7.90 -11.38 14.53
CA VAL A 150 -8.35 -12.19 13.38
C VAL A 150 -7.32 -13.25 13.03
N TRP A 151 -6.04 -12.88 13.01
CA TRP A 151 -4.96 -13.84 12.79
C TRP A 151 -5.03 -14.98 13.81
N ASP A 152 -5.02 -14.68 15.10
CA ASP A 152 -4.99 -15.69 16.17
C ASP A 152 -6.22 -16.61 16.18
N ARG A 153 -7.41 -16.05 15.88
CA ARG A 153 -8.68 -16.78 15.98
C ARG A 153 -9.10 -17.48 14.69
N SER A 154 -8.71 -16.97 13.54
CA SER A 154 -9.31 -17.35 12.25
C SER A 154 -8.30 -17.80 11.20
N PHE A 155 -7.10 -17.22 11.14
CA PHE A 155 -6.12 -17.57 10.09
C PHE A 155 -5.02 -18.52 10.57
N ARG A 156 -4.59 -18.40 11.82
CA ARG A 156 -3.50 -19.20 12.37
C ARG A 156 -3.68 -20.72 12.15
N PRO A 157 -4.84 -21.34 12.39
CA PRO A 157 -4.97 -22.80 12.20
C PRO A 157 -4.69 -23.27 10.76
N GLN A 158 -4.94 -22.43 9.75
CA GLN A 158 -4.85 -22.76 8.33
C GLN A 158 -3.49 -22.34 7.72
N TYR A 159 -2.88 -21.27 8.25
CA TYR A 159 -1.68 -20.64 7.68
C TYR A 159 -0.41 -20.78 8.52
N ASN A 160 -0.47 -21.40 9.71
CA ASN A 160 0.69 -21.58 10.60
C ASN A 160 1.66 -22.71 10.17
N LYS A 161 1.42 -23.36 9.03
CA LYS A 161 2.36 -24.32 8.44
C LYS A 161 3.21 -23.61 7.39
N PRO A 162 4.56 -23.69 7.45
CA PRO A 162 5.43 -23.09 6.45
C PRO A 162 5.07 -23.56 5.05
N LYS A 163 5.08 -22.63 4.09
CA LYS A 163 4.89 -22.90 2.67
C LYS A 163 6.02 -22.24 1.92
N SER A 164 6.68 -23.01 1.06
CA SER A 164 7.53 -22.46 0.02
C SER A 164 6.70 -22.23 -1.24
N TYR A 165 6.83 -21.06 -1.85
CA TYR A 165 6.22 -20.74 -3.13
C TYR A 165 7.17 -19.86 -3.95
N THR A 166 6.94 -19.80 -5.25
CA THR A 166 7.68 -18.90 -6.14
C THR A 166 7.01 -17.53 -6.15
N CYS A 167 7.76 -16.49 -5.81
CA CYS A 167 7.27 -15.12 -5.96
C CYS A 167 7.25 -14.69 -7.44
N GLN A 168 6.56 -13.59 -7.74
CA GLN A 168 6.42 -13.08 -9.12
C GLN A 168 7.77 -12.74 -9.77
N ASP A 169 8.79 -12.41 -8.96
CA ASP A 169 10.15 -12.12 -9.43
C ASP A 169 11.01 -13.40 -9.59
N GLY A 170 10.40 -14.59 -9.47
CA GLY A 170 11.06 -15.88 -9.71
C GLY A 170 11.91 -16.41 -8.54
N GLY A 171 11.98 -15.69 -7.43
CA GLY A 171 12.67 -16.12 -6.21
C GLY A 171 11.87 -17.12 -5.36
N PRO A 172 12.54 -17.99 -4.59
CA PRO A 172 11.87 -18.78 -3.56
C PRO A 172 11.45 -17.87 -2.41
N ALA A 173 10.15 -17.84 -2.10
CA ALA A 173 9.61 -17.20 -0.91
C ALA A 173 9.24 -18.28 0.12
N ASP A 174 9.59 -18.05 1.38
CA ASP A 174 9.28 -18.92 2.52
C ASP A 174 8.48 -18.13 3.56
N THR A 175 7.37 -18.70 4.03
CA THR A 175 6.55 -18.09 5.08
C THR A 175 7.07 -18.37 6.49
N ALA A 176 8.06 -19.26 6.66
CA ALA A 176 8.58 -19.62 7.98
C ALA A 176 9.11 -18.43 8.81
N PRO A 177 9.89 -17.48 8.25
CA PRO A 177 10.36 -16.31 8.99
C PRO A 177 9.19 -15.46 9.50
N ALA A 178 8.17 -15.24 8.65
CA ALA A 178 7.00 -14.45 8.98
C ALA A 178 6.11 -15.12 10.05
N ILE A 179 5.91 -16.44 9.96
CA ILE A 179 5.19 -17.21 10.99
C ILE A 179 5.92 -17.12 12.34
N LYS A 180 7.26 -17.24 12.32
CA LYS A 180 8.08 -17.10 13.55
C LYS A 180 7.98 -15.68 14.11
N ALA A 181 8.05 -14.66 13.26
CA ALA A 181 7.96 -13.27 13.65
C ALA A 181 6.62 -12.92 14.30
N ILE A 182 5.48 -13.31 13.71
CA ILE A 182 4.16 -13.02 14.31
C ILE A 182 3.96 -13.77 15.64
N ALA A 183 4.53 -14.97 15.77
CA ALA A 183 4.48 -15.74 17.02
C ALA A 183 5.31 -15.06 18.13
N ALA A 184 6.52 -14.58 17.80
CA ALA A 184 7.37 -13.83 18.72
C ALA A 184 6.70 -12.51 19.11
N PHE A 185 6.16 -11.77 18.15
CA PHE A 185 5.43 -10.52 18.36
C PHE A 185 4.22 -10.72 19.29
N SER A 186 3.37 -11.72 19.02
CA SER A 186 2.20 -12.07 19.88
C SER A 186 2.60 -12.49 21.29
N SER A 187 3.75 -13.18 21.44
CA SER A 187 4.29 -13.50 22.76
C SER A 187 4.80 -12.25 23.49
N GLY A 188 5.50 -11.36 22.79
CA GLY A 188 6.05 -10.11 23.31
C GLY A 188 4.98 -9.17 23.86
N LEU A 189 3.78 -9.15 23.28
CA LEU A 189 2.65 -8.34 23.77
C LEU A 189 2.29 -8.60 25.26
N ARG A 190 2.62 -9.79 25.79
CA ARG A 190 2.31 -10.15 27.18
C ARG A 190 3.36 -9.63 28.16
N THR A 191 4.53 -9.23 27.67
CA THR A 191 5.71 -8.94 28.49
C THR A 191 6.31 -7.56 28.22
N SER A 192 6.05 -6.96 27.06
CA SER A 192 6.57 -5.65 26.65
C SER A 192 5.44 -4.62 26.60
N GLU A 193 5.65 -3.48 27.27
CA GLU A 193 4.74 -2.33 27.21
C GLU A 193 4.94 -1.50 25.94
N HIS A 194 5.99 -1.77 25.16
CA HIS A 194 6.38 -0.97 23.99
C HIS A 194 5.73 -1.45 22.68
N ILE A 195 4.98 -2.56 22.71
CA ILE A 195 4.31 -3.09 21.52
C ILE A 195 2.90 -2.49 21.38
N ASN A 196 2.73 -1.69 20.33
CA ASN A 196 1.50 -0.96 20.04
C ASN A 196 0.53 -1.79 19.20
N VAL A 197 1.05 -2.49 18.18
CA VAL A 197 0.31 -3.27 17.17
C VAL A 197 -0.40 -2.38 16.14
N HIS A 198 0.38 -1.65 15.37
CA HIS A 198 -0.06 -0.85 14.25
C HIS A 198 -0.46 -1.67 13.03
N LEU A 199 -1.48 -1.21 12.32
CA LEU A 199 -2.03 -1.90 11.15
C LEU A 199 -1.01 -2.05 10.02
N ALA A 200 -0.27 -0.99 9.68
CA ALA A 200 0.58 -0.97 8.48
C ALA A 200 1.69 -2.04 8.50
N PRO A 201 2.60 -2.09 9.49
CA PRO A 201 3.63 -3.12 9.53
C PRO A 201 3.04 -4.53 9.71
N LEU A 202 1.98 -4.68 10.53
CA LEU A 202 1.32 -5.97 10.72
C LEU A 202 0.61 -6.47 9.46
N TRP A 203 0.04 -5.59 8.64
CA TRP A 203 -0.60 -5.94 7.37
C TRP A 203 0.41 -6.57 6.41
N GLY A 204 1.59 -5.97 6.28
CA GLY A 204 2.71 -6.53 5.51
C GLY A 204 3.09 -7.93 6.00
N LEU A 205 3.26 -8.08 7.31
CA LEU A 205 3.59 -9.36 7.93
C LEU A 205 2.53 -10.43 7.67
N VAL A 206 1.25 -10.12 7.94
CA VAL A 206 0.14 -11.08 7.77
C VAL A 206 -0.02 -11.47 6.31
N THR A 207 0.04 -10.52 5.37
CA THR A 207 -0.09 -10.82 3.93
C THR A 207 1.07 -11.66 3.40
N SER A 208 2.28 -11.50 3.95
CA SER A 208 3.42 -12.38 3.69
C SER A 208 3.15 -13.82 4.12
N ILE A 209 2.60 -14.03 5.33
CA ILE A 209 2.23 -15.37 5.82
C ILE A 209 1.13 -16.02 4.97
N LEU A 210 0.17 -15.21 4.50
CA LEU A 210 -0.92 -15.65 3.64
C LEU A 210 -0.47 -15.96 2.20
N ALA A 211 0.82 -15.78 1.87
CA ALA A 211 1.38 -15.95 0.54
C ALA A 211 0.71 -15.06 -0.53
N VAL A 212 0.22 -13.88 -0.13
CA VAL A 212 -0.29 -12.87 -1.06
C VAL A 212 0.91 -12.16 -1.68
N PRO A 213 1.03 -12.05 -3.02
CA PRO A 213 2.10 -11.29 -3.67
C PRO A 213 2.18 -9.85 -3.13
N LEU A 214 3.40 -9.36 -2.86
CA LEU A 214 3.63 -8.06 -2.22
C LEU A 214 2.91 -6.90 -2.93
N GLN A 215 2.97 -6.86 -4.27
CA GLN A 215 2.30 -5.87 -5.09
C GLN A 215 0.78 -5.87 -4.85
N GLN A 216 0.18 -7.06 -4.71
CA GLN A 216 -1.25 -7.22 -4.45
C GLN A 216 -1.60 -6.88 -3.00
N ALA A 217 -0.73 -7.20 -2.04
CA ALA A 217 -0.89 -6.81 -0.64
C ALA A 217 -0.86 -5.29 -0.45
N ALA A 218 0.07 -4.60 -1.13
CA ALA A 218 0.18 -3.15 -1.17
C ALA A 218 -1.03 -2.49 -1.84
N TYR A 219 -1.45 -3.01 -2.99
CA TYR A 219 -2.66 -2.55 -3.68
C TYR A 219 -3.90 -2.69 -2.79
N LEU A 220 -4.09 -3.87 -2.18
CA LEU A 220 -5.25 -4.15 -1.34
C LEU A 220 -5.28 -3.28 -0.07
N PHE A 221 -4.12 -2.93 0.48
CA PHE A 221 -4.02 -2.00 1.61
C PHE A 221 -4.61 -0.63 1.26
N LEU A 222 -4.16 -0.02 0.16
CA LEU A 222 -4.66 1.27 -0.31
C LEU A 222 -6.13 1.20 -0.77
N PHE A 223 -6.50 0.12 -1.47
CA PHE A 223 -7.88 -0.11 -1.89
C PHE A 223 -8.84 -0.25 -0.70
N SER A 224 -8.42 -0.92 0.37
CA SER A 224 -9.22 -1.07 1.59
C SER A 224 -9.49 0.29 2.25
N HIS A 225 -8.50 1.19 2.26
CA HIS A 225 -8.69 2.56 2.72
C HIS A 225 -9.66 3.34 1.83
N ALA A 226 -9.51 3.29 0.51
CA ALA A 226 -10.44 3.93 -0.42
C ALA A 226 -11.88 3.45 -0.19
N ARG A 227 -12.08 2.14 -0.05
CA ARG A 227 -13.37 1.50 0.25
C ARG A 227 -13.97 2.00 1.57
N THR A 228 -13.17 2.14 2.62
CA THR A 228 -13.63 2.70 3.90
C THR A 228 -14.04 4.18 3.77
N VAL A 229 -13.24 5.00 3.08
CA VAL A 229 -13.54 6.42 2.85
C VAL A 229 -14.81 6.60 1.98
N ILE A 230 -14.98 5.77 0.95
CA ILE A 230 -16.18 5.74 0.11
C ILE A 230 -17.40 5.31 0.92
N SER A 231 -17.27 4.28 1.77
CA SER A 231 -18.34 3.85 2.69
C SER A 231 -18.74 4.97 3.66
N ALA A 232 -17.76 5.72 4.19
CA ALA A 232 -18.03 6.89 5.01
C ALA A 232 -18.76 7.99 4.24
N ALA A 233 -18.42 8.25 2.97
CA ALA A 233 -19.12 9.21 2.13
C ALA A 233 -20.59 8.85 1.90
N VAL A 234 -20.90 7.57 1.70
CA VAL A 234 -22.29 7.09 1.58
C VAL A 234 -23.07 7.36 2.86
N ARG A 235 -22.48 7.03 4.02
CA ARG A 235 -23.11 7.28 5.33
C ARG A 235 -23.26 8.75 5.67
N ALA A 236 -22.33 9.58 5.22
CA ALA A 236 -22.39 11.04 5.32
C ALA A 236 -23.36 11.66 4.29
N SER A 237 -24.08 10.86 3.50
CA SER A 237 -25.02 11.30 2.46
C SER A 237 -24.38 12.18 1.38
N VAL A 238 -23.08 12.03 1.14
CA VAL A 238 -22.36 12.72 0.05
C VAL A 238 -22.73 12.11 -1.30
N MET A 239 -22.89 10.79 -1.34
CA MET A 239 -23.21 10.03 -2.55
C MET A 239 -24.05 8.78 -2.23
N GLY A 240 -24.74 8.27 -3.25
CA GLY A 240 -25.53 7.03 -3.14
C GLY A 240 -24.69 5.75 -3.33
N PRO A 241 -25.25 4.57 -3.02
CA PRO A 241 -24.54 3.29 -3.12
C PRO A 241 -24.09 2.95 -4.55
N TYR A 242 -24.87 3.29 -5.58
CA TYR A 242 -24.48 3.08 -6.97
C TYR A 242 -23.32 3.99 -7.40
N GLN A 243 -23.32 5.24 -6.94
CA GLN A 243 -22.21 6.17 -7.19
C GLN A 243 -20.93 5.67 -6.50
N ALA A 244 -21.04 5.18 -5.27
CA ALA A 244 -19.92 4.56 -4.56
C ALA A 244 -19.33 3.36 -5.31
N GLN A 245 -20.17 2.46 -5.84
CA GLN A 245 -19.70 1.35 -6.67
C GLN A 245 -19.07 1.84 -7.99
N ALA A 246 -19.61 2.89 -8.61
CA ALA A 246 -19.01 3.48 -9.80
C ALA A 246 -17.61 4.05 -9.53
N VAL A 247 -17.39 4.70 -8.36
CA VAL A 247 -16.07 5.17 -7.95
C VAL A 247 -15.12 4.00 -7.71
N LEU A 248 -15.57 2.95 -7.00
CA LEU A 248 -14.77 1.74 -6.74
C LEU A 248 -14.36 1.00 -8.01
N ALA A 249 -15.24 0.98 -9.02
CA ALA A 249 -15.01 0.33 -10.31
C ALA A 249 -14.26 1.22 -11.33
N SER A 250 -13.97 2.48 -10.98
CA SER A 250 -13.38 3.43 -11.92
C SER A 250 -11.92 3.11 -12.25
N ALA A 251 -11.57 3.30 -13.53
CA ALA A 251 -10.17 3.23 -13.98
C ALA A 251 -9.30 4.29 -13.29
N GLU A 252 -9.86 5.46 -12.99
CA GLU A 252 -9.17 6.53 -12.28
C GLU A 252 -8.67 6.07 -10.90
N LEU A 253 -9.53 5.42 -10.09
CA LEU A 253 -9.13 4.89 -8.79
C LEU A 253 -8.08 3.78 -8.93
N GLN A 254 -8.29 2.87 -9.89
CA GLN A 254 -7.36 1.77 -10.16
C GLN A 254 -5.96 2.29 -10.52
N ASP A 255 -5.88 3.23 -11.46
CA ASP A 255 -4.63 3.82 -11.93
C ASP A 255 -3.96 4.66 -10.84
N ARG A 256 -4.76 5.38 -10.03
CA ARG A 256 -4.23 6.11 -8.87
C ARG A 256 -3.58 5.18 -7.85
N ILE A 257 -4.23 4.08 -7.48
CA ILE A 257 -3.66 3.11 -6.53
C ILE A 257 -2.40 2.47 -7.13
N ARG A 258 -2.43 2.05 -8.41
CA ARG A 258 -1.26 1.49 -9.09
C ARG A 258 -0.09 2.47 -9.12
N GLY A 259 -0.36 3.74 -9.43
CA GLY A 259 0.63 4.81 -9.42
C GLY A 259 1.27 4.98 -8.05
N LEU A 260 0.47 5.08 -6.99
CA LEU A 260 0.97 5.22 -5.62
C LEU A 260 1.78 4.01 -5.15
N VAL A 261 1.38 2.78 -5.51
CA VAL A 261 2.18 1.58 -5.22
C VAL A 261 3.52 1.63 -5.95
N SER A 262 3.52 2.05 -7.21
CA SER A 262 4.75 2.16 -8.02
C SER A 262 5.69 3.24 -7.49
N GLU A 263 5.16 4.40 -7.14
CA GLU A 263 5.91 5.53 -6.55
C GLU A 263 6.52 5.18 -5.18
N GLY A 264 5.80 4.40 -4.36
CA GLY A 264 6.24 3.98 -3.04
C GLY A 264 7.11 2.72 -3.01
N TRP A 265 7.31 2.05 -4.14
CA TRP A 265 7.86 0.69 -4.20
C TRP A 265 9.27 0.53 -3.58
N GLU A 266 10.11 1.53 -3.82
CA GLU A 266 11.50 1.60 -3.32
C GLU A 266 11.67 2.57 -2.15
N ARG A 267 10.57 3.15 -1.64
CA ARG A 267 10.64 4.09 -0.52
C ARG A 267 10.89 3.33 0.78
N THR A 268 11.92 3.73 1.53
CA THR A 268 12.22 3.15 2.84
C THR A 268 11.38 3.80 3.94
N VAL A 269 11.39 3.23 5.14
CA VAL A 269 10.63 3.76 6.28
C VAL A 269 11.17 5.09 6.78
N GLU A 270 12.46 5.37 6.55
CA GLU A 270 13.12 6.63 6.90
C GLU A 270 12.63 7.80 6.04
N ASP A 271 12.22 7.52 4.81
CA ASP A 271 11.62 8.49 3.88
C ASP A 271 10.08 8.54 3.99
N ALA A 272 9.49 7.78 4.92
CA ALA A 272 8.06 7.83 5.17
C ALA A 272 7.70 9.13 5.89
N GLY A 273 6.65 9.81 5.41
CA GLY A 273 6.28 11.10 5.97
C GLY A 273 4.99 11.69 5.39
N GLN A 274 4.46 12.70 6.08
CA GLN A 274 3.25 13.41 5.69
C GLN A 274 3.50 14.25 4.44
N SER A 275 2.91 13.84 3.32
CA SER A 275 2.92 14.62 2.06
C SER A 275 1.84 15.71 2.03
N VAL A 276 0.80 15.58 2.84
CA VAL A 276 -0.34 16.52 2.89
C VAL A 276 -0.60 16.93 4.35
N PRO A 277 0.15 17.92 4.90
CA PRO A 277 0.08 18.27 6.32
C PRO A 277 -1.33 18.60 6.84
N VAL A 278 -2.21 19.11 5.96
CA VAL A 278 -3.59 19.43 6.31
C VAL A 278 -4.46 18.19 6.59
N MET A 279 -4.08 17.01 6.09
CA MET A 279 -4.79 15.76 6.38
C MET A 279 -4.73 15.42 7.88
N ASP A 280 -3.56 15.55 8.51
CA ASP A 280 -3.40 15.34 9.95
C ASP A 280 -4.26 16.30 10.77
N LEU A 281 -4.42 17.55 10.30
CA LEU A 281 -5.33 18.51 10.93
C LEU A 281 -6.79 18.07 10.82
N TRP A 282 -7.24 17.58 9.66
CA TRP A 282 -8.63 17.12 9.51
C TRP A 282 -8.92 15.87 10.34
N VAL A 283 -7.99 14.92 10.37
CA VAL A 283 -8.10 13.71 11.21
C VAL A 283 -8.11 14.10 12.69
N GLY A 284 -7.14 14.89 13.15
CA GLY A 284 -7.05 15.30 14.56
C GLY A 284 -8.24 16.15 15.02
N ARG A 285 -8.79 17.00 14.15
CA ARG A 285 -9.98 17.80 14.46
C ARG A 285 -11.27 17.00 14.58
N HIS A 286 -11.27 15.72 14.20
CA HIS A 286 -12.44 14.85 14.38
C HIS A 286 -12.96 14.87 15.83
N GLU A 287 -12.07 14.91 16.83
CA GLU A 287 -12.44 15.00 18.25
C GLU A 287 -13.14 16.30 18.64
N LYS A 288 -13.06 17.34 17.80
CA LYS A 288 -13.62 18.67 18.06
C LYS A 288 -14.98 18.89 17.36
N LEU A 289 -15.49 17.90 16.64
CA LEU A 289 -16.80 17.99 15.99
C LEU A 289 -17.93 17.90 17.04
N TYR A 290 -18.88 18.84 16.96
CA TYR A 290 -20.02 18.93 17.89
C TYR A 290 -20.98 17.73 17.77
N SER A 291 -21.21 17.25 16.55
CA SER A 291 -21.94 16.01 16.25
C SER A 291 -21.02 15.10 15.43
N ARG A 292 -21.03 13.79 15.72
CA ARG A 292 -20.14 12.80 15.12
C ARG A 292 -20.94 11.58 14.67
N ILE A 293 -20.79 11.21 13.41
CA ILE A 293 -21.34 9.97 12.85
C ILE A 293 -20.28 8.85 12.88
N PHE A 294 -19.00 9.21 12.96
CA PHE A 294 -17.87 8.28 12.93
C PHE A 294 -17.03 8.35 14.21
N ASN A 295 -16.34 7.26 14.49
CA ASN A 295 -15.40 7.08 15.59
C ASN A 295 -13.96 7.45 15.21
N SER A 296 -13.72 8.15 14.07
CA SER A 296 -12.38 8.43 13.51
C SER A 296 -11.30 8.59 14.58
#